data_AF-A0A6C0KZ15-F1
#
_entry.id   AF-A0A6C0KZ15-F1
#
_cell.length_a   1.000
_cell.length_b   1.000
_cell.length_c   1.000
_cell.angle_alpha   90.00
_cell.angle_beta   90.00
_cell.angle_gamma   90.00
#
_symmetry.space_group_name_H-M   'P 1'
#
loop_
_entity.id
_entity.type
_entity.pdbx_description
1 polymer ?
#
loop_
_entity_poly.entity_id
_entity_poly.type
_entity_poly.pdbx_seq_one_letter_code
_entity_poly.pdbx_strand_id
1 'polypeptide(L)' 'MTVLKHLHFFPFLLSFAFGMFFVYILKPTPLIIMKYPNLENAGKLIYRDRNGTCFVYETKEVDCNKNEARIQPFPLV' A
#
# COMPACT_ATOMS: atom_id res chain seq x y z
N MET A 1 17.08 38.29 -8.73
CA MET A 1 16.78 37.25 -9.73
C MET A 1 18.05 37.01 -10.55
N THR A 2 19.07 36.40 -9.93
CA THR A 2 20.46 36.48 -10.43
C THR A 2 21.12 35.11 -10.62
N VAL A 3 20.50 34.04 -10.11
CA VAL A 3 21.09 32.69 -10.04
C VAL A 3 21.00 31.94 -11.39
N LEU A 4 19.92 32.16 -12.15
CA LEU A 4 19.70 31.53 -13.46
C LEU A 4 20.66 32.02 -14.56
N LYS A 5 21.40 33.11 -14.34
CA LYS A 5 22.26 33.74 -15.35
C LYS A 5 23.60 33.02 -15.53
N HIS A 6 24.02 32.24 -14.54
CA HIS A 6 25.28 31.46 -14.56
C HIS A 6 25.05 29.96 -14.76
N LEU A 7 23.80 29.54 -15.00
CA LEU A 7 23.44 28.15 -15.15
C LEU A 7 23.61 27.74 -16.63
N HIS A 8 24.66 26.97 -16.91
CA HIS A 8 24.82 26.37 -18.24
C HIS A 8 23.81 25.24 -18.42
N PHE A 9 22.96 25.34 -19.45
CA PHE A 9 21.82 24.45 -19.66
C PHE A 9 22.21 22.96 -19.81
N PHE A 10 23.23 22.67 -20.63
CA PHE A 10 23.68 21.30 -20.89
C PHE A 10 24.24 20.57 -19.65
N PRO A 11 25.23 21.11 -18.91
CA PRO A 11 25.74 20.43 -17.72
C PRO A 11 24.69 20.37 -16.60
N PHE A 12 23.78 21.35 -16.51
CA PHE A 12 22.66 21.30 -15.57
C PHE A 12 21.73 20.13 -15.86
N LEU A 13 21.28 19.99 -17.11
CA LEU A 13 20.39 18.90 -17.52
C LEU A 13 21.04 17.53 -17.29
N LEU A 14 22.33 17.41 -17.60
CA LEU A 14 23.08 16.17 -17.40
C LEU A 14 23.17 15.81 -15.92
N SER A 15 23.53 16.77 -15.06
CA SER A 15 23.58 16.59 -13.60
C SER A 15 22.21 16.22 -13.03
N PHE A 16 21.15 16.88 -13.50
CA PHE A 16 19.78 16.59 -13.09
C PHE A 16 19.33 15.18 -13.49
N ALA A 17 19.64 14.75 -14.72
CA ALA A 17 19.34 13.41 -15.19
C ALA A 17 20.06 12.33 -14.37
N PHE A 18 21.36 12.52 -14.08
CA PHE A 18 22.10 11.61 -13.22
C PHE A 18 21.54 11.60 -11.80
N GLY A 19 21.21 12.76 -11.23
CA GLY A 19 20.59 12.84 -9.90
C GLY A 19 19.27 12.07 -9.83
N MET A 20 18.41 12.23 -10.83
CA MET A 20 17.14 11.49 -10.92
C MET A 20 17.36 9.98 -11.07
N PHE A 21 18.37 9.59 -11.86
CA PHE A 21 18.76 8.19 -12.03
C PHE A 21 19.25 7.55 -10.73
N PHE A 22 20.11 8.23 -9.97
CA PHE A 22 20.57 7.74 -8.67
C PHE A 22 19.43 7.58 -7.68
N VAL A 23 18.53 8.55 -7.58
CA VAL A 23 17.33 8.44 -6.72
C VAL A 23 16.48 7.23 -7.11
N TYR A 24 16.34 6.96 -8.41
CA TYR A 24 15.55 5.82 -8.89
C TYR A 24 16.15 4.47 -8.50
N ILE A 25 17.47 4.30 -8.63
CA ILE A 25 18.16 3.04 -8.30
C ILE A 25 18.29 2.82 -6.80
N LEU A 26 18.55 3.89 -6.04
CA LEU A 26 18.74 3.82 -4.59
C LEU A 26 17.41 3.74 -3.82
N LYS A 27 16.28 3.96 -4.50
CA LYS A 27 14.96 3.86 -3.89
C LYS A 27 14.73 2.43 -3.37
N PRO A 28 14.38 2.23 -2.09
CA PRO A 28 14.04 0.92 -1.57
C PRO A 28 12.76 0.39 -2.24
N THR A 29 12.67 -0.94 -2.37
CA THR A 29 11.47 -1.61 -2.87
C THR A 29 10.25 -1.23 -2.03
N PRO A 30 9.07 -1.01 -2.64
CA PRO A 30 7.87 -0.71 -1.88
C PRO A 30 7.54 -1.87 -0.94
N LEU A 31 7.26 -1.54 0.32
CA LEU A 31 6.83 -2.51 1.31
C LEU A 31 5.37 -2.89 1.03
N ILE A 32 5.12 -4.11 0.58
CA ILE A 32 3.77 -4.63 0.37
C ILE A 32 3.30 -5.27 1.68
N ILE A 33 2.44 -4.56 2.42
CA ILE A 33 1.84 -5.09 3.65
C ILE A 33 0.51 -5.76 3.30
N MET A 34 0.50 -7.09 3.36
CA MET A 34 -0.72 -7.90 3.25
C MET A 34 -1.48 -7.82 4.58
N LYS A 35 -2.57 -7.05 4.61
CA LYS A 35 -3.45 -6.98 5.79
C LYS A 35 -4.60 -7.95 5.63
N TYR A 36 -4.82 -8.79 6.64
CA TYR A 36 -5.98 -9.67 6.69
C TYR A 36 -7.21 -8.94 7.21
N PRO A 37 -8.42 -9.32 6.77
CA PRO A 37 -9.65 -8.81 7.34
C PRO A 37 -9.76 -9.20 8.82
N ASN A 38 -10.11 -8.22 9.65
CA ASN A 38 -10.37 -8.40 11.08
C ASN A 38 -11.59 -7.55 11.49
N LEU A 39 -12.10 -7.77 12.70
CA LEU A 39 -13.30 -7.07 13.19
C LEU A 39 -13.13 -5.54 13.24
N GLU A 40 -11.91 -5.04 13.48
CA GLU A 40 -11.64 -3.60 13.55
C GLU A 40 -11.58 -2.92 12.17
N ASN A 41 -11.19 -3.68 11.14
CA ASN A 41 -10.93 -3.19 9.78
C ASN A 41 -12.02 -3.57 8.78
N ALA A 42 -12.94 -4.46 9.15
CA ALA A 42 -14.13 -4.75 8.37
C ALA A 42 -14.90 -3.46 8.09
N GLY A 43 -15.41 -3.32 6.87
CA GLY A 43 -16.07 -2.11 6.39
C GLY A 43 -15.13 -0.94 6.04
N LYS A 44 -13.87 -0.96 6.49
CA LYS A 44 -12.93 0.17 6.31
C LYS A 44 -11.91 -0.05 5.19
N LEU A 45 -11.55 -1.30 4.93
CA LEU A 45 -10.57 -1.67 3.90
C LEU A 45 -11.25 -2.34 2.71
N ILE A 46 -10.80 -1.97 1.51
CA ILE A 46 -11.19 -2.60 0.25
C ILE A 46 -10.14 -3.67 -0.09
N TYR A 47 -10.61 -4.88 -0.32
CA TYR A 47 -9.79 -6.02 -0.70
C TYR A 47 -9.95 -6.28 -2.18
N ARG A 48 -8.88 -6.72 -2.84
CA ARG A 48 -8.88 -7.10 -4.25
C ARG A 48 -8.59 -8.58 -4.38
N ASP A 49 -9.47 -9.31 -5.04
CA ASP A 49 -9.26 -10.73 -5.31
C ASP A 49 -8.28 -10.94 -6.48
N ARG A 50 -7.99 -12.22 -6.76
CA ARG A 50 -7.13 -12.62 -7.88
C ARG A 50 -7.74 -12.32 -9.26
N ASN A 51 -9.06 -12.17 -9.33
CA ASN A 51 -9.81 -11.83 -10.56
C ASN A 51 -9.90 -10.31 -10.77
N GLY A 52 -9.36 -9.51 -9.84
CA GLY A 52 -9.37 -8.06 -9.89
C GLY A 52 -10.66 -7.42 -9.37
N THR A 53 -11.59 -8.18 -8.81
CA THR A 53 -12.82 -7.69 -8.19
C THR A 53 -12.49 -7.04 -6.85
N CYS A 54 -12.99 -5.83 -6.63
CA CYS A 54 -12.87 -5.12 -5.36
C CYS A 54 -14.10 -5.39 -4.49
N PHE A 55 -13.88 -5.77 -3.24
CA PHE A 55 -14.95 -6.06 -2.27
C PHE A 55 -14.58 -5.60 -0.86
N VAL A 56 -15.58 -5.50 0.01
CA VAL A 56 -15.44 -5.07 1.41
C VAL A 56 -16.12 -6.11 2.30
N TYR A 57 -15.48 -6.48 3.41
CA TYR A 57 -16.09 -7.36 4.40
C TYR A 57 -17.06 -6.59 5.29
N GLU A 58 -18.25 -7.14 5.50
CA GLU A 58 -19.23 -6.64 6.46
C GLU A 58 -19.28 -7.57 7.67
N THR A 59 -19.30 -7.00 8.87
CA THR A 59 -19.43 -7.76 10.12
C THR A 59 -20.88 -7.80 10.56
N LYS A 60 -21.33 -8.98 10.97
CA LYS A 60 -22.65 -9.18 11.57
C LYS A 60 -22.47 -9.71 12.97
N GLU A 61 -23.22 -9.12 13.91
CA GLU A 61 -23.27 -9.60 15.27
C GLU A 61 -24.03 -10.93 15.32
N VAL A 62 -23.47 -11.92 16.02
CA VAL A 62 -24.03 -13.26 16.15
C VAL A 62 -23.96 -13.70 17.60
N ASP A 63 -24.92 -14.53 18.02
CA ASP A 63 -24.92 -15.15 19.33
C ASP A 63 -23.85 -16.25 19.38
N CYS A 64 -22.80 -16.03 20.19
CA CYS A 64 -21.69 -16.96 20.35
C CYS A 64 -22.14 -18.31 20.91
N ASN A 65 -23.07 -18.33 21.86
CA ASN A 65 -23.52 -19.56 22.53
C ASN A 65 -24.21 -20.52 21.55
N LYS A 66 -24.85 -19.98 20.51
CA LYS A 66 -25.52 -20.77 19.47
C LYS A 66 -24.57 -21.22 18.35
N ASN A 67 -23.36 -20.68 18.29
CA ASN A 67 -22.44 -20.84 17.17
C ASN A 67 -21.02 -21.26 17.59
N GLU A 68 -20.85 -21.85 18.78
CA GLU A 68 -19.53 -22.25 19.32
C GLU A 68 -18.71 -23.08 18.33
N ALA A 69 -19.36 -23.99 17.59
CA ALA A 69 -18.71 -24.84 16.58
C ALA A 69 -18.16 -24.08 15.36
N ARG A 70 -18.54 -22.82 15.15
CA ARG A 70 -18.10 -21.97 14.04
C ARG A 70 -17.04 -20.94 14.46
N ILE A 71 -16.69 -20.88 15.73
CA ILE A 71 -15.66 -19.96 16.24
C ILE A 71 -14.29 -20.52 15.85
N GLN A 72 -13.51 -19.72 15.12
CA GLN A 72 -12.14 -20.07 14.76
C GLN A 72 -11.14 -19.04 15.30
N PRO A 73 -9.96 -19.48 15.76
CA PRO A 73 -8.91 -18.56 16.17
C PRO A 73 -8.39 -17.77 14.95
N PHE A 74 -8.14 -16.48 15.15
CA PHE A 74 -7.48 -15.64 14.16
C PHE A 74 -5.94 -15.83 14.21
N PRO A 75 -5.20 -15.79 13.08
CA PRO A 75 -5.64 -15.53 11.71
C PRO A 75 -6.32 -16.74 11.07
N LEU A 76 -7.33 -16.46 10.24
CA LEU A 76 -7.96 -17.47 9.39
C LEU A 76 -6.91 -17.91 8.37
N VAL A 77 -6.42 -19.16 8.51
CA VAL A 77 -5.45 -19.78 7.60
C VAL A 77 -6.14 -20.36 6.39
#